data_AF-A0A3M1UX46-F1
#
_entry.id   AF-A0A3M1UX46-F1
#
_cell.length_a   1.000
_cell.length_b   1.000
_cell.length_c   1.000
_cell.angle_alpha   90.00
_cell.angle_beta   90.00
_cell.angle_gamma   90.00
#
_symmetry.space_group_name_H-M   'P 1'
#
loop_
_entity.id
_entity.type
_entity.pdbx_description
1 polymer ?
#
loop_
_entity_poly.entity_id
_entity_poly.type
_entity_poly.pdbx_seq_one_letter_code
_entity_poly.pdbx_strand_id
1 'polypeptide(L)' 'MLDPKRLRTELDEVARQLARRGFALATDRIRELEAQRKSLQVRTQELQNERNTRSKSIGRAKAAGEDIQPLLDEVASLG' A
#
# COMPACT_ATOMS: atom_id res chain seq x y z
N MET A 1 16.87 -7.08 -16.73
CA MET A 1 15.83 -6.25 -16.08
C MET A 1 16.51 -5.05 -15.43
N LEU A 2 15.96 -3.84 -15.54
CA LEU A 2 16.51 -2.66 -14.83
C LEU A 2 16.25 -2.78 -13.33
N ASP A 3 17.09 -2.14 -12.51
CA ASP A 3 16.89 -2.09 -11.06
C ASP A 3 15.58 -1.33 -10.73
N PRO A 4 14.57 -1.99 -10.11
CA PRO A 4 13.32 -1.35 -9.74
C PRO A 4 13.51 -0.21 -8.75
N LYS A 5 14.54 -0.26 -7.88
CA LYS A 5 14.83 0.83 -6.95
C LYS A 5 15.22 2.08 -7.73
N ARG A 6 16.10 1.95 -8.72
CA ARG A 6 16.53 3.07 -9.56
C ARG A 6 15.39 3.65 -10.40
N LEU A 7 14.46 2.82 -10.88
CA LEU A 7 13.25 3.32 -11.56
C LEU A 7 12.36 4.16 -10.64
N ARG A 8 12.40 3.93 -9.33
CA ARG A 8 11.62 4.68 -8.33
C ARG A 8 12.32 5.94 -7.84
N THR A 9 13.63 5.88 -7.68
CA THR A 9 14.42 6.97 -7.05
C THR A 9 15.14 7.86 -8.06
N GLU A 10 15.44 7.36 -9.26
CA GLU A 10 16.32 7.97 -10.26
C GLU A 10 15.70 7.96 -11.67
N LEU A 11 14.36 8.00 -11.77
CA LEU A 11 13.64 7.81 -13.04
C LEU A 11 14.15 8.70 -14.18
N ASP A 12 14.43 9.97 -13.90
CA ASP A 12 14.89 10.93 -14.91
C ASP A 12 16.32 10.63 -15.41
N GLU A 13 17.19 10.13 -14.54
CA GLU A 13 18.52 9.67 -14.93
C GLU A 13 18.42 8.42 -15.81
N VAL A 14 17.56 7.46 -15.43
CA VAL A 14 17.33 6.25 -16.22
C VAL A 14 16.76 6.60 -17.60
N ALA A 15 15.79 7.51 -17.68
CA ALA A 15 15.23 8.00 -18.94
C ALA A 15 16.30 8.65 -19.83
N ARG A 16 17.17 9.50 -19.26
CA ARG A 16 18.29 10.12 -19.99
C ARG A 16 19.28 9.09 -20.52
N GLN A 17 19.64 8.07 -19.73
CA GLN A 17 20.56 7.02 -20.18
C GLN A 17 19.97 6.15 -21.29
N LEU A 18 18.67 5.87 -21.23
CA LEU A 18 17.96 5.12 -22.26
C LEU A 18 17.79 5.93 -23.55
N ALA A 19 17.56 7.24 -23.45
CA ALA A 19 17.45 8.12 -24.62
C ALA A 19 18.75 8.15 -25.45
N ARG A 20 19.92 8.05 -24.80
CA ARG A 20 21.21 7.90 -25.50
C ARG A 20 21.29 6.64 -26.38
N ARG A 21 20.46 5.64 -26.10
CA ARG A 21 20.35 4.39 -26.87
C ARG A 21 19.16 4.40 -27.83
N GLY A 22 18.52 5.54 -28.03
CA GLY A 22 17.35 5.69 -28.89
C GLY A 22 16.04 5.19 -28.26
N PHE A 23 16.01 4.94 -26.95
CA PHE A 23 14.81 4.47 -26.27
C PHE A 23 14.14 5.58 -25.45
N ALA A 24 12.89 5.89 -25.76
CA ALA A 24 12.08 6.83 -25.00
C ALA A 24 11.30 6.10 -23.89
N LEU A 25 11.69 6.32 -22.64
CA LEU A 25 10.98 5.76 -21.48
C LEU A 25 9.72 6.58 -21.18
N ALA A 26 8.58 5.91 -21.00
CA ALA A 26 7.32 6.54 -20.62
C ALA A 26 7.32 6.95 -19.13
N THR A 27 8.05 8.01 -18.79
CA THR A 27 8.26 8.48 -17.42
C THR A 27 6.97 8.84 -16.71
N ASP A 28 6.03 9.50 -17.39
CA ASP A 28 4.77 9.95 -16.79
C ASP A 28 3.93 8.75 -16.34
N ARG A 29 3.84 7.72 -17.18
CA ARG A 29 3.14 6.49 -16.84
C ARG A 29 3.77 5.78 -15.64
N ILE A 30 5.10 5.78 -15.54
CA ILE A 30 5.80 5.18 -14.41
C ILE A 30 5.53 5.99 -13.13
N ARG A 31 5.53 7.32 -13.20
CA ARG A 31 5.21 8.19 -12.06
C ARG A 31 3.78 7.96 -11.55
N GLU A 32 2.81 7.85 -12.44
CA GLU A 32 1.42 7.52 -12.09
C GLU A 32 1.31 6.18 -11.35
N LEU A 33 1.92 5.13 -11.91
CA LEU A 33 1.88 3.80 -11.33
C LEU A 33 2.59 3.74 -9.97
N GLU A 34 3.70 4.46 -9.80
CA GLU A 34 4.39 4.53 -8.50
C GLU A 34 3.59 5.33 -7.46
N ALA A 35 2.88 6.38 -7.88
CA ALA A 35 1.95 7.09 -7.00
C ALA A 35 0.80 6.18 -6.55
N GLN A 36 0.19 5.43 -7.47
CA GLN A 36 -0.85 4.44 -7.14
C GLN A 36 -0.33 3.35 -6.22
N ARG A 37 0.86 2.78 -6.52
CA ARG A 37 1.51 1.77 -5.68
C ARG A 37 1.72 2.28 -4.25
N LYS A 38 2.23 3.51 -4.10
CA LYS A 38 2.46 4.12 -2.78
C LYS A 38 1.14 4.35 -2.03
N SER A 39 0.12 4.86 -2.71
CA SER A 39 -1.22 5.05 -2.13
C SER A 39 -1.80 3.73 -1.62
N LEU A 40 -1.77 2.68 -2.45
CA LEU A 40 -2.23 1.35 -2.06
C LEU A 40 -1.42 0.79 -0.90
N GLN A 41 -0.10 0.95 -0.90
CA GLN A 41 0.76 0.50 0.21
C GLN A 41 0.36 1.15 1.54
N VAL A 42 0.13 2.47 1.54
CA VAL A 42 -0.31 3.19 2.74
C VAL A 42 -1.69 2.71 3.17
N ARG A 43 -2.64 2.60 2.23
CA ARG A 43 -4.00 2.14 2.54
C ARG A 43 -4.02 0.74 3.14
N THR A 44 -3.23 -0.18 2.60
CA THR A 44 -3.10 -1.53 3.16
C THR A 44 -2.54 -1.50 4.58
N GLN A 45 -1.53 -0.65 4.85
CA GLN A 45 -0.95 -0.53 6.18
C GLN A 45 -1.95 0.06 7.19
N GLU A 46 -2.78 1.01 6.77
CA GLU A 46 -3.87 1.59 7.57
C GLU A 46 -4.91 0.51 7.93
N LEU A 47 -5.43 -0.20 6.93
CA LEU A 47 -6.42 -1.28 7.13
C LEU A 47 -5.87 -2.38 8.03
N GLN A 48 -4.60 -2.73 7.86
CA GLN A 48 -3.93 -3.72 8.71
C GLN A 48 -3.82 -3.23 10.17
N ASN A 49 -3.51 -1.95 10.39
CA ASN A 49 -3.48 -1.38 11.73
C ASN A 49 -4.88 -1.30 12.37
N GLU A 50 -5.87 -0.91 11.58
CA GLU A 50 -7.27 -0.83 11.99
C GLU A 50 -7.79 -2.20 12.42
N ARG A 51 -7.58 -3.23 11.58
CA ARG A 51 -7.92 -4.62 11.90
C ARG A 51 -7.29 -5.05 13.23
N ASN A 52 -5.99 -4.82 13.41
CA ASN A 52 -5.29 -5.21 14.64
C ASN A 52 -5.81 -4.49 15.89
N THR A 53 -6.22 -3.23 15.74
CA THR A 53 -6.81 -2.45 16.82
C THR A 53 -8.18 -3.01 17.21
N ARG A 54 -9.04 -3.32 16.23
CA ARG A 54 -10.35 -3.91 16.47
C ARG A 54 -10.26 -5.34 17.02
N SER A 55 -9.31 -6.15 16.57
CA SER A 55 -9.08 -7.49 17.16
C SER A 55 -8.73 -7.42 18.65
N LYS A 56 -7.99 -6.39 19.08
CA LYS A 56 -7.68 -6.18 20.50
C LYS A 56 -8.92 -5.75 21.29
N SER A 57 -9.79 -4.90 20.74
CA SER A 57 -11.04 -4.51 21.42
C SER A 57 -11.99 -5.69 21.57
N ILE A 58 -12.11 -6.57 20.56
CA ILE A 58 -12.88 -7.82 20.65
C ILE A 58 -12.40 -8.68 21.81
N GLY A 59 -11.08 -8.87 21.96
CA GLY A 59 -10.51 -9.65 23.06
C GLY A 59 -10.88 -9.08 24.44
N ARG A 60 -10.90 -7.75 24.57
CA ARG A 60 -11.30 -7.07 25.82
C ARG A 60 -12.80 -7.21 26.09
N ALA A 61 -13.64 -6.93 25.09
CA ALA A 61 -15.10 -7.06 25.20
C ALA A 61 -15.51 -8.50 25.55
N LYS A 62 -14.88 -9.49 24.92
CA LYS A 62 -15.09 -10.91 25.23
C LYS A 62 -14.71 -11.25 26.69
N ALA A 63 -13.62 -10.69 27.19
CA ALA A 63 -13.22 -10.88 28.59
C ALA A 63 -14.17 -10.17 29.58
N ALA A 64 -14.79 -9.08 29.17
CA ALA A 64 -15.80 -8.35 29.94
C ALA A 64 -17.20 -8.98 29.86
N GLY A 65 -17.41 -10.00 29.02
CA GLY A 65 -18.72 -10.63 28.81
C GLY A 65 -19.68 -9.78 27.96
N GLU A 66 -19.17 -8.82 27.21
CA GLU A 66 -19.95 -7.97 26.31
C GLU A 66 -20.30 -8.69 25.00
N ASP A 67 -21.32 -8.19 24.29
CA ASP A 67 -21.64 -8.65 22.94
C ASP A 67 -20.55 -8.19 21.96
N ILE A 68 -19.92 -9.17 21.30
CA ILE A 68 -18.82 -8.96 20.36
C ILE A 68 -19.24 -9.08 18.90
N GLN A 69 -20.49 -9.47 18.61
CA GLN A 69 -20.96 -9.65 17.24
C GLN A 69 -20.81 -8.37 16.40
N PRO A 70 -21.16 -7.17 16.90
CA PRO A 70 -20.97 -5.92 16.14
C PRO A 70 -19.50 -5.66 15.77
N LEU A 71 -18.58 -5.99 16.69
CA LEU A 71 -17.14 -5.80 16.47
C LEU A 71 -16.56 -6.81 15.46
N LEU A 72 -17.11 -8.03 15.42
CA LEU A 72 -16.73 -9.04 14.43
C LEU A 72 -17.17 -8.64 13.02
N ASP A 73 -18.39 -8.14 12.88
CA ASP A 73 -18.94 -7.68 11.59
C ASP A 73 -18.15 -6.50 11.04
N GLU A 74 -17.77 -5.57 11.92
CA GLU A 74 -16.89 -4.45 11.61
C GLU A 74 -15.53 -4.92 11.07
N VAL A 75 -14.89 -5.91 11.70
CA VAL A 75 -13.61 -6.46 11.24
C VAL A 75 -13.75 -7.18 9.89
N ALA A 76 -14.84 -7.91 9.68
CA ALA A 76 -15.12 -8.59 8.42
C ALA A 76 -15.32 -7.62 7.24
N SER A 77 -15.78 -6.39 7.53
CA SER A 77 -16.00 -5.35 6.51
C SER A 77 -14.75 -4.57 6.09
N LEU A 78 -13.62 -4.72 6.79
CA LEU A 78 -12.38 -3.97 6.53
C LEU A 78 -11.61 -4.42 5.28
N GLY A 79 -12.05 -5.49 4.62
CA GLY A 79 -11.45 -6.01 3.39
C GLY A 79 -11.58 -7.52 3.28
#